data_AF-A0A5C7PBV9-F1
#
_entry.id   AF-A0A5C7PBV9-F1
#
_cell.length_a   1.000
_cell.length_b   1.000
_cell.length_c   1.000
_cell.angle_alpha   90.00
_cell.angle_beta   90.00
_cell.angle_gamma   90.00
#
_symmetry.space_group_name_H-M   'P 1'
#
loop_
_entity.id
_entity.type
_entity.pdbx_description
1 polymer ?
#
loop_
_entity_poly.entity_id
_entity_poly.type
_entity_poly.pdbx_seq_one_letter_code
_entity_poly.pdbx_strand_id
1 'polypeptide(L)' 'MDPSEGTERGIYSMIRVRTMTLEGDVADWPYVLNDYEGGLPSARYLGMIADAAEVAGAPEDYVRDLRTRPCSSVGP' A
#
# COMPACT_ATOMS: atom_id res chain seq x y z
N MET A 1 4.72 -1.38 -16.04
CA MET A 1 3.67 -2.40 -15.94
C MET A 1 2.64 -2.06 -16.99
N ASP A 2 2.36 -2.96 -17.93
CA ASP A 2 1.26 -2.78 -18.87
C ASP A 2 -0.07 -2.76 -18.10
N PRO A 3 -1.09 -2.00 -18.54
CA PRO A 3 -2.35 -1.84 -17.84
C PRO A 3 -3.10 -3.18 -17.76
N SER A 4 -2.89 -3.91 -16.65
CA SER A 4 -3.64 -5.13 -16.33
C SER A 4 -4.93 -4.77 -15.60
N GLU A 5 -6.07 -5.09 -16.24
CA GLU A 5 -7.41 -5.33 -15.67
C GLU A 5 -7.86 -4.46 -14.48
N GLY A 6 -7.73 -3.13 -14.58
CA GLY A 6 -8.28 -2.21 -13.57
C GLY A 6 -8.42 -0.75 -14.01
N THR A 7 -7.69 -0.35 -15.05
CA THR A 7 -7.70 1.02 -15.63
C THR A 7 -8.92 1.34 -16.48
N GLU A 8 -9.76 0.35 -16.84
CA GLU A 8 -10.97 0.54 -17.66
C GLU A 8 -12.14 1.19 -16.89
N ARG A 9 -12.18 1.05 -15.56
CA ARG A 9 -13.37 1.43 -14.76
C ARG A 9 -13.25 2.75 -13.99
N GLY A 10 -12.16 3.51 -14.18
CA GLY A 10 -11.94 4.76 -13.45
C GLY A 10 -11.73 4.59 -11.94
N ILE A 11 -11.52 3.36 -11.47
CA ILE A 11 -11.40 3.01 -10.04
C ILE A 11 -10.02 3.41 -9.49
N TYR A 12 -8.96 3.33 -10.29
CA TYR A 12 -7.61 3.73 -9.87
C TYR A 12 -7.05 4.84 -10.76
N SER A 13 -6.44 5.86 -10.14
CA SER A 13 -5.70 6.93 -10.81
C SER A 13 -4.20 6.74 -10.65
N MET A 14 -3.45 6.81 -11.74
CA MET A 14 -1.99 6.86 -11.70
C MET A 14 -1.55 8.29 -11.40
N ILE A 15 -0.77 8.50 -10.35
CA ILE A 15 -0.23 9.82 -9.99
C ILE A 15 1.29 9.80 -10.06
N ARG A 16 1.90 10.96 -10.33
CA ARG A 16 3.36 11.10 -10.30
C ARG A 16 3.80 11.56 -8.92
N VAL A 17 4.68 10.82 -8.27
CA VAL A 17 5.24 11.16 -6.95
C VAL A 17 6.76 11.18 -7.04
N ARG A 18 7.39 12.01 -6.20
CA ARG A 18 8.84 11.98 -5.98
C ARG A 18 9.11 11.24 -4.68
N THR A 19 9.73 10.08 -4.76
CA THR A 19 10.09 9.24 -3.61
C THR A 19 11.52 9.54 -3.21
N MET A 20 11.70 9.92 -1.94
CA MET A 20 13.02 10.08 -1.33
C MET A 20 13.50 8.72 -0.85
N THR A 21 14.45 8.11 -1.56
CA THR A 21 15.11 6.88 -1.10
C THR A 21 16.40 7.24 -0.36
N LEU A 22 17.03 6.25 0.28
CA LEU A 22 18.35 6.42 0.92
C LEU A 22 19.46 6.76 -0.11
N GLU A 23 19.22 6.47 -1.39
CA GLU A 23 20.17 6.65 -2.50
C GLU A 23 19.87 7.91 -3.33
N GLY A 24 18.73 8.58 -3.07
CA GLY A 24 18.34 9.84 -3.71
C GLY A 24 16.88 9.89 -4.13
N ASP A 25 16.51 10.99 -4.79
CA ASP A 25 15.14 11.22 -5.24
C ASP A 25 14.84 10.47 -6.54
N VAL A 26 13.83 9.59 -6.53
CA VAL A 26 13.36 8.85 -7.70
C VAL A 26 11.93 9.27 -8.05
N ALA A 27 11.64 9.44 -9.34
CA ALA A 27 10.27 9.65 -9.81
C ALA A 27 9.55 8.32 -9.93
N ASP A 28 8.41 8.20 -9.25
CA ASP A 28 7.60 6.98 -9.20
C ASP A 28 6.14 7.25 -9.58
N TRP A 29 5.42 6.20 -9.94
CA TRP A 29 4.04 6.26 -10.45
C TRP A 29 3.11 5.33 -9.67
N PRO A 30 2.74 5.65 -8.42
CA PRO A 30 1.78 4.86 -7.66
C PRO A 30 0.36 4.99 -8.23
N TYR A 31 -0.46 3.98 -7.93
CA TYR A 31 -1.90 3.97 -8.21
C TYR A 31 -2.69 4.28 -6.95
N VAL A 32 -3.61 5.24 -7.02
CA VAL A 32 -4.49 5.64 -5.92
C VAL A 32 -5.92 5.22 -6.26
N LEU A 33 -6.58 4.55 -5.32
CA LEU A 33 -7.99 4.20 -5.42
C LEU A 33 -8.85 5.48 -5.34
N ASN A 34 -9.74 5.69 -6.31
CA ASN A 34 -10.65 6.84 -6.39
C ASN A 34 -11.95 6.65 -5.59
N ASP A 35 -12.15 5.48 -4.97
CA ASP A 35 -13.37 5.13 -4.25
C ASP A 35 -13.03 4.50 -2.90
N TYR A 36 -13.23 5.24 -1.81
CA TYR A 36 -12.89 4.81 -0.45
C TYR A 36 -14.15 4.77 0.42
N GLU A 37 -14.64 3.57 0.72
CA GLU A 37 -15.86 3.36 1.50
C GLU A 37 -15.64 3.37 3.03
N GLY A 38 -14.47 3.74 3.52
CA GLY A 38 -14.22 3.88 4.98
C GLY A 38 -14.03 2.57 5.75
N GLY A 39 -13.91 1.43 5.06
CA GLY A 39 -13.68 0.13 5.69
C GLY A 39 -12.27 0.00 6.29
N LEU A 40 -12.17 -0.61 7.47
CA LEU A 40 -10.88 -1.01 8.03
C LEU A 40 -10.29 -2.19 7.23
N PRO A 41 -8.99 -2.17 6.88
CA PRO A 41 -8.36 -3.28 6.20
C PRO A 41 -8.41 -4.55 7.07
N SER A 42 -8.50 -5.72 6.44
CA SER A 42 -8.47 -6.97 7.19
C SER A 42 -7.11 -7.18 7.86
N ALA A 43 -7.10 -7.79 9.04
CA ALA A 43 -5.86 -8.12 9.77
C ALA A 43 -4.89 -8.96 8.91
N ARG A 44 -5.43 -9.91 8.13
CA ARG A 44 -4.65 -10.75 7.21
C ARG A 44 -3.94 -9.92 6.15
N TYR A 45 -4.63 -8.94 5.57
CA TYR A 45 -4.07 -8.11 4.52
C TYR A 45 -2.97 -7.19 5.06
N LEU A 46 -3.17 -6.58 6.24
CA LEU A 46 -2.11 -5.82 6.90
C LEU A 46 -0.90 -6.67 7.26
N GLY A 47 -1.10 -7.91 7.73
CA GLY A 47 -0.02 -8.85 7.98
C GLY A 47 0.82 -9.14 6.72
N MET A 48 0.15 -9.42 5.59
CA MET A 48 0.83 -9.64 4.31
C MET A 48 1.64 -8.43 3.85
N ILE A 49 1.11 -7.21 4.03
CA ILE A 49 1.84 -5.98 3.68
C ILE A 49 3.04 -5.79 4.61
N ALA A 50 2.87 -6.02 5.91
CA ALA A 50 3.95 -5.87 6.89
C ALA A 50 5.09 -6.87 6.64
N ASP A 51 4.77 -8.14 6.37
CA ASP A 51 5.77 -9.17 6.07
C ASP A 51 6.52 -8.84 4.77
N ALA A 52 5.81 -8.38 3.73
CA ALA A 52 6.43 -7.95 2.48
C ALA A 52 7.33 -6.72 2.68
N ALA A 53 6.90 -5.75 3.49
CA ALA A 53 7.68 -4.56 3.81
C ALA A 53 8.96 -4.90 4.59
N GLU A 54 8.87 -5.83 5.55
CA GLU A 54 10.02 -6.32 6.31
C GLU A 54 11.04 -7.01 5.40
N VAL A 55 10.59 -7.88 4.50
CA VAL A 55 11.47 -8.55 3.50
C VAL A 55 12.10 -7.54 2.54
N ALA A 56 11.39 -6.47 2.19
CA ALA A 56 11.91 -5.40 1.33
C ALA A 56 12.90 -4.47 2.06
N GLY A 57 13.14 -4.66 3.36
CA GLY A 57 14.05 -3.83 4.15
C GLY A 57 13.47 -2.47 4.52
N ALA A 58 12.13 -2.35 4.60
CA ALA A 58 11.50 -1.13 5.07
C ALA A 58 11.92 -0.82 6.53
N PRO A 59 11.94 0.46 6.94
CA PRO A 59 12.27 0.85 8.30
C PRO A 59 11.44 0.12 9.37
N GLU A 60 12.05 -0.24 10.50
CA GLU A 60 11.40 -1.02 11.56
C GLU A 60 10.17 -0.32 12.15
N ASP A 61 10.24 1.00 12.29
CA ASP A 61 9.12 1.83 12.76
C ASP A 61 7.95 1.82 11.79
N TYR A 62 8.21 1.81 10.48
CA TYR A 62 7.20 1.67 9.43
C TYR A 62 6.54 0.28 9.46
N VAL A 63 7.33 -0.79 9.58
CA VAL A 63 6.79 -2.17 9.69
C VAL A 63 5.94 -2.31 10.96
N ARG A 64 6.41 -1.77 12.08
CA ARG A 64 5.66 -1.77 13.35
C ARG A 64 4.35 -0.99 13.23
N ASP A 65 4.37 0.20 12.61
CA ASP A 65 3.16 0.98 12.37
C ASP A 65 2.13 0.14 11.61
N LEU A 66 2.52 -0.48 10.49
CA LEU A 66 1.65 -1.36 9.70
C LEU A 66 1.00 -2.47 10.52
N ARG A 67 1.76 -3.14 11.40
CA ARG A 67 1.26 -4.23 12.24
C ARG A 67 0.29 -3.75 13.34
N THR A 68 0.35 -2.47 13.72
CA THR A 68 -0.50 -1.88 14.77
C THR A 68 -1.72 -1.12 14.23
N ARG A 69 -1.88 -1.03 12.90
CA ARG A 69 -2.99 -0.30 12.29
C ARG A 69 -4.35 -0.90 12.68
N PRO A 70 -5.36 -0.05 12.91
CA PRO A 70 -6.73 -0.52 13.12
C PRO A 70 -7.17 -1.41 11.97
N CYS A 71 -7.69 -2.59 12.30
CA CYS A 71 -8.05 -3.59 11.31
C CYS A 71 -9.41 -4.19 11.61
N SER A 72 -10.14 -4.56 10.56
CA SER A 72 -11.32 -5.41 10.71
C SER A 72 -10.80 -6.83 10.95
N SER A 73 -10.87 -7.28 12.20
CA SER A 73 -10.73 -8.70 12.51
C SER A 73 -11.98 -9.39 11.97
N VAL A 74 -11.93 -9.86 10.72
CA VAL A 74 -12.91 -10.83 10.25
C VAL A 74 -12.50 -12.17 10.83
N GLY A 75 -13.05 -12.53 11.97
CA GLY A 75 -12.95 -13.90 12.46
C GLY A 75 -13.67 -14.10 13.79
N PRO A 76 -14.43 -15.19 13.97
CA PRO A 76 -15.34 -15.86 13.02
C PRO A 76 -16.70 -15.16 12.89
#